data_AF-A0A2D3V0P1-F1
#
_entry.id   AF-A0A2D3V0P1-F1
#
_cell.length_a   1.000
_cell.length_b   1.000
_cell.length_c   1.000
_cell.angle_alpha   90.00
_cell.angle_beta   90.00
_cell.angle_gamma   90.00
#
_symmetry.space_group_name_H-M   'P 1'
#
loop_
_entity.id
_entity.type
_entity.pdbx_description
1 polymer ?
#
loop_
_entity_poly.entity_id
_entity_poly.type
_entity_poly.pdbx_seq_one_letter_code
_entity_poly.pdbx_strand_id
1 'polypeptide(L)'
;MKAARIYPSLFHSLTPNFAWPLISPTRDTGKFVIGLFEAGEKANGAQVQGVSMWTTPNEVIKTLQKKTGNKATFNSIDAKTYESFLPENIRNDLSEMMQWIGESEYYGKGTVKNQAESNEYLVKGSKLTSWEEFVAEEF
;
A
#
# COMPACT_ATOMS: atom_id res chain seq x y z
N MET A 1 -43.23 3.82 5.62
CA MET A 1 -42.17 2.79 5.57
C MET A 1 -41.03 3.33 4.71
N LYS A 2 -39.90 3.72 5.31
CA LYS A 2 -38.68 4.04 4.56
C LYS A 2 -37.87 2.75 4.46
N ALA A 3 -37.57 2.34 3.23
CA ALA A 3 -36.76 1.16 2.97
C ALA A 3 -35.40 1.32 3.66
N ALA A 4 -35.12 0.45 4.62
CA ALA A 4 -33.79 0.28 5.16
C ALA A 4 -32.93 -0.27 4.02
N ARG A 5 -32.02 0.55 3.51
CA ARG A 5 -30.99 0.11 2.57
C ARG A 5 -29.97 -0.66 3.41
N ILE A 6 -30.21 -1.95 3.58
CA ILE A 6 -29.25 -2.87 4.19
C ILE A 6 -28.16 -3.06 3.14
N TYR A 7 -27.02 -2.39 3.30
CA TYR A 7 -25.80 -2.79 2.60
C TYR A 7 -25.36 -4.12 3.21
N PRO A 8 -25.46 -5.25 2.48
CA PRO A 8 -24.94 -6.52 3.00
C PRO A 8 -23.42 -6.39 3.05
N SER A 9 -22.85 -6.40 4.26
CA SER A 9 -21.46 -6.81 4.55
C SER A 9 -20.42 -6.54 3.45
N LEU A 10 -20.13 -5.27 3.17
CA LEU A 10 -19.02 -4.83 2.30
C LEU A 10 -17.64 -4.89 3.00
N PHE A 11 -17.55 -5.57 4.14
CA PHE A 11 -16.34 -5.64 4.96
C PHE A 11 -15.32 -6.69 4.50
N HIS A 12 -15.26 -6.96 3.20
CA HIS A 12 -14.19 -7.73 2.54
C HIS A 12 -13.50 -6.86 1.50
N SER A 13 -13.17 -5.61 1.86
CA SER A 13 -12.61 -4.65 0.90
C SER A 13 -11.18 -5.04 0.48
N LEU A 14 -10.39 -5.62 1.39
CA LEU A 14 -9.03 -6.09 1.08
C LEU A 14 -9.02 -7.58 0.72
N THR A 15 -8.59 -7.87 -0.50
CA THR A 15 -8.43 -9.25 -0.99
C THR A 15 -6.97 -9.66 -0.91
N PRO A 16 -6.64 -10.96 -0.77
CA PRO A 16 -5.23 -11.38 -0.70
C PRO A 16 -4.40 -11.08 -1.97
N ASN A 17 -5.05 -10.64 -3.05
CA ASN A 17 -4.44 -10.29 -4.33
C ASN A 17 -4.64 -8.80 -4.71
N PHE A 18 -5.07 -7.93 -3.79
CA PHE A 18 -5.15 -6.50 -4.09
C PHE A 18 -3.74 -5.96 -4.38
N ALA A 19 -3.64 -4.99 -5.30
CA ALA A 19 -2.37 -4.35 -5.60
C ALA A 19 -1.93 -3.47 -4.43
N TRP A 20 -0.89 -3.91 -3.73
CA TRP A 20 -0.37 -3.25 -2.55
C TRP A 20 0.92 -2.50 -2.90
N PRO A 21 0.94 -1.16 -2.83
CA PRO A 21 2.17 -0.41 -2.96
C PRO A 21 2.93 -0.47 -1.64
N LEU A 22 4.15 -1.01 -1.68
CA LEU A 22 5.08 -0.93 -0.56
C LEU A 22 6.11 0.16 -0.84
N ILE A 23 6.48 0.89 0.21
CA ILE A 23 7.62 1.79 0.22
C ILE A 23 8.47 1.48 1.44
N SER A 24 9.80 1.48 1.27
CA SER A 24 10.74 1.53 2.41
C SER A 24 10.98 2.99 2.79
N PRO A 25 10.32 3.53 3.83
CA PRO A 25 10.27 4.97 4.01
C PRO A 25 11.65 5.57 4.29
N THR A 26 12.49 4.85 5.03
CA THR A 26 13.84 5.28 5.42
C THR A 26 14.87 5.14 4.31
N ARG A 27 14.62 4.28 3.31
CA ARG A 27 15.59 3.98 2.24
C ARG A 27 15.23 4.61 0.89
N ASP A 28 13.94 4.81 0.62
CA ASP A 28 13.47 5.18 -0.73
C ASP A 28 12.75 6.52 -0.82
N THR A 29 12.10 7.01 0.23
CA THR A 29 11.38 8.30 0.19
C THR A 29 12.29 9.44 -0.27
N GLY A 30 13.51 9.50 0.27
CA GLY A 30 14.50 10.52 -0.09
C GLY A 30 14.86 10.50 -1.58
N LYS A 31 14.80 9.35 -2.24
CA LYS A 31 15.10 9.22 -3.68
C LYS A 31 14.03 9.86 -4.55
N PHE A 32 12.75 9.75 -4.18
CA PHE A 32 11.67 10.45 -4.87
C PHE A 32 11.72 11.97 -4.59
N VAL A 33 11.97 12.35 -3.34
CA VAL A 33 12.06 13.77 -2.95
C VAL A 33 13.21 14.47 -3.69
N ILE A 34 14.41 13.87 -3.74
CA ILE A 34 15.54 14.43 -4.49
C ILE A 34 15.22 14.47 -5.99
N GLY A 35 14.63 13.41 -6.56
CA GLY A 35 14.30 13.38 -7.99
C GLY A 35 13.27 14.45 -8.39
N LEU A 36 12.31 14.76 -7.52
CA LEU A 36 11.41 15.91 -7.69
C LEU A 36 12.18 17.24 -7.69
N PHE A 37 13.15 17.44 -6.79
CA PHE A 37 13.99 18.64 -6.81
C PHE A 37 14.85 18.75 -8.07
N GLU A 38 15.44 17.63 -8.52
CA GLU A 38 16.26 17.59 -9.75
C GLU A 38 15.43 17.85 -11.02
N ALA A 39 14.14 17.49 -11.02
CA ALA A 39 13.23 17.77 -12.12
C ALA A 39 12.87 19.27 -12.26
N GLY A 40 13.11 20.07 -11.20
CA GLY A 40 12.89 21.51 -11.20
C GLY A 40 11.47 21.88 -11.60
N GLU A 41 11.31 22.84 -12.53
CA GLU A 41 9.99 23.31 -12.98
C GLU A 41 9.08 22.21 -13.54
N LYS A 42 9.65 21.10 -14.05
CA LYS A 42 8.86 19.98 -14.57
C LYS A 42 8.07 19.27 -13.48
N ALA A 43 8.52 19.34 -12.22
CA ALA A 43 7.81 18.78 -11.09
C ALA A 43 6.64 19.65 -10.60
N ASN A 44 6.49 20.88 -11.11
CA ASN A 44 5.41 21.77 -10.67
C ASN A 44 4.03 21.18 -11.03
N GLY A 45 3.23 20.91 -10.00
CA GLY A 45 1.90 20.31 -10.16
C GLY A 45 1.92 18.80 -10.44
N ALA A 46 3.08 18.15 -10.45
CA ALA A 46 3.18 16.71 -10.61
C ALA A 46 2.60 15.98 -9.39
N GLN A 47 1.95 14.84 -9.64
CA GLN A 47 1.50 13.91 -8.62
C GLN A 47 2.35 12.64 -8.73
N VAL A 48 3.13 12.33 -7.71
CA VAL A 48 4.10 11.23 -7.72
C VAL A 48 3.75 10.21 -6.65
N GLN A 49 3.63 8.95 -7.05
CA GLN A 49 3.39 7.81 -6.18
C GLN A 49 4.74 7.24 -5.72
N GLY A 50 5.05 7.43 -4.44
CA GLY A 50 6.23 6.84 -3.81
C GLY A 50 6.02 5.35 -3.58
N VAL A 51 6.45 4.52 -4.53
CA VAL A 51 6.31 3.06 -4.46
C VAL A 51 7.66 2.43 -4.72
N SER A 52 8.19 1.70 -3.74
CA SER A 52 9.41 0.89 -3.91
C SER A 52 9.11 -0.37 -4.73
N MET A 53 7.99 -1.02 -4.47
CA MET A 53 7.47 -2.10 -5.31
C MET A 53 5.95 -2.21 -5.21
N TRP A 54 5.36 -2.70 -6.30
CA TRP A 54 3.99 -3.22 -6.29
C TRP A 54 4.03 -4.71 -6.00
N THR A 55 3.13 -5.17 -5.13
CA THR A 55 2.99 -6.58 -4.76
C THR A 55 1.55 -6.89 -4.37
N THR A 56 1.32 -8.04 -3.75
CA THR A 56 0.06 -8.45 -3.14
C THR A 56 0.29 -8.99 -1.73
N PRO A 57 -0.72 -9.00 -0.84
CA PRO A 57 -0.61 -9.67 0.46
C PRO A 57 -0.12 -11.12 0.38
N ASN A 58 -0.58 -11.87 -0.63
CA ASN A 58 -0.14 -13.25 -0.85
C ASN A 58 1.36 -13.36 -1.16
N GLU A 59 1.89 -12.49 -2.00
CA GLU A 59 3.33 -12.46 -2.31
C GLU A 59 4.15 -12.07 -1.08
N VAL A 60 3.70 -11.07 -0.33
CA VAL A 60 4.32 -10.63 0.92
C VAL A 60 4.46 -11.81 1.90
N ILE A 61 3.35 -12.51 2.13
CA ILE A 61 3.29 -13.69 3.01
C ILE A 61 4.20 -14.79 2.50
N LYS A 62 4.14 -15.11 1.19
CA LYS A 62 4.98 -16.16 0.58
C LYS A 62 6.47 -15.89 0.81
N THR A 63 6.92 -14.66 0.60
CA THR A 63 8.33 -14.26 0.82
C THR A 63 8.71 -14.36 2.30
N LEU A 64 7.85 -13.89 3.21
CA LEU A 64 8.09 -13.96 4.65
C LEU A 64 8.16 -15.40 5.15
N GLN A 65 7.25 -16.27 4.72
CA GLN A 65 7.26 -17.70 5.07
C GLN A 65 8.51 -18.41 4.55
N LYS A 66 8.92 -18.11 3.31
CA LYS A 66 10.14 -18.68 2.72
C LYS A 66 11.39 -18.31 3.53
N LYS A 67 11.48 -17.05 3.98
CA LYS A 67 12.63 -16.56 4.76
C LYS A 67 12.64 -17.08 6.20
N THR A 68 11.49 -17.03 6.88
CA THR A 68 11.41 -17.31 8.32
C THR A 68 11.15 -18.78 8.65
N GLY A 69 10.63 -19.57 7.69
CA GLY A 69 10.16 -20.94 7.93
C GLY A 69 8.83 -21.03 8.71
N ASN A 70 8.29 -19.89 9.17
CA ASN A 70 7.05 -19.84 9.92
C ASN A 70 5.84 -19.89 8.98
N LYS A 71 4.72 -20.43 9.47
CA LYS A 71 3.44 -20.37 8.76
C LYS A 71 2.79 -19.01 9.00
N ALA A 72 2.29 -18.40 7.93
CA ALA A 72 1.52 -17.16 7.96
C ALA A 72 0.38 -17.25 6.95
N THR A 73 -0.75 -16.58 7.22
CA THR A 73 -1.91 -16.56 6.33
C THR A 73 -2.50 -15.16 6.28
N PHE A 74 -3.11 -14.80 5.15
CA PHE A 74 -3.90 -13.58 5.03
C PHE A 74 -5.28 -13.85 5.63
N ASN A 75 -5.68 -13.02 6.59
CA ASN A 75 -7.00 -13.09 7.20
C ASN A 75 -7.75 -11.79 6.91
N SER A 76 -8.79 -11.86 6.09
CA SER A 76 -9.73 -10.75 5.93
C SER A 76 -10.66 -10.74 7.14
N ILE A 77 -10.76 -9.61 7.82
CA ILE A 77 -11.62 -9.40 8.98
C ILE A 77 -12.60 -8.26 8.70
N ASP A 78 -13.73 -8.25 9.39
CA ASP A 78 -14.68 -7.15 9.26
C ASP A 78 -14.19 -5.89 10.00
N ALA A 79 -14.69 -4.71 9.64
CA ALA A 79 -14.23 -3.47 10.28
C ALA A 79 -14.54 -3.41 11.76
N LYS A 80 -15.68 -3.94 12.22
CA LYS A 80 -15.99 -3.89 13.65
C LYS A 80 -14.95 -4.70 14.44
N THR A 81 -14.51 -5.83 13.88
CA THR A 81 -13.37 -6.60 14.41
C THR A 81 -12.07 -5.81 14.30
N TYR A 82 -11.76 -5.20 13.15
CA TYR A 82 -10.54 -4.38 12.97
C TYR A 82 -10.48 -3.19 13.96
N GLU A 83 -11.56 -2.43 14.07
CA GLU A 83 -11.74 -1.32 15.00
C GLU A 83 -11.51 -1.76 16.43
N SER A 84 -11.92 -2.98 16.83
CA SER A 84 -11.74 -3.53 18.18
C SER A 84 -10.27 -3.62 18.61
N PHE A 85 -9.33 -3.63 17.67
CA PHE A 85 -7.89 -3.66 17.94
C PHE A 85 -7.25 -2.27 18.01
N LEU A 86 -8.00 -1.20 17.68
CA LEU A 86 -7.47 0.15 17.52
C LEU A 86 -7.80 1.07 18.72
N PRO A 87 -6.95 2.08 19.01
CA PRO A 87 -7.26 3.13 19.96
C PRO A 87 -8.52 3.91 19.58
N GLU A 88 -9.33 4.27 20.59
CA GLU A 88 -10.66 4.86 20.37
C GLU A 88 -10.64 6.13 19.52
N ASN A 89 -9.60 6.96 19.68
CA ASN A 89 -9.48 8.25 19.02
C ASN A 89 -9.11 8.21 17.53
N ILE A 90 -8.72 7.04 16.99
CA ILE A 90 -8.31 6.91 15.57
C ILE A 90 -8.99 5.74 14.85
N ARG A 91 -9.79 4.92 15.57
CA ARG A 91 -10.31 3.66 15.03
C ARG A 91 -11.21 3.86 13.81
N ASN A 92 -12.06 4.90 13.82
CA ASN A 92 -13.00 5.16 12.75
C ASN A 92 -12.24 5.59 11.48
N ASP A 93 -11.33 6.57 11.60
CA ASP A 93 -10.54 7.07 10.48
C ASP A 93 -9.71 5.96 9.82
N LEU A 94 -9.04 5.11 10.62
CA LEU A 94 -8.27 3.98 10.10
C LEU A 94 -9.15 2.89 9.47
N SER A 95 -10.32 2.65 10.04
CA SER A 95 -11.31 1.69 9.51
C SER A 95 -11.86 2.16 8.16
N GLU A 96 -12.25 3.43 8.07
CA GLU A 96 -12.74 4.06 6.84
C GLU A 96 -11.64 4.12 5.77
N MET A 97 -10.39 4.43 6.15
CA MET A 97 -9.25 4.39 5.24
C MET A 97 -9.05 2.98 4.63
N MET A 98 -9.09 1.91 5.45
CA MET A 98 -8.95 0.54 4.95
C MET A 98 -10.10 0.11 4.05
N GLN A 99 -11.33 0.56 4.35
CA GLN A 99 -12.48 0.36 3.46
C GLN A 99 -12.22 1.03 2.11
N TRP A 100 -11.82 2.30 2.15
CA TRP A 100 -11.60 3.09 0.94
C TRP A 100 -10.48 2.52 0.07
N ILE A 101 -9.37 2.07 0.66
CA ILE A 101 -8.28 1.37 -0.05
C ILE A 101 -8.79 0.13 -0.77
N GLY A 102 -9.65 -0.68 -0.13
CA GLY A 102 -10.16 -1.88 -0.77
C GLY A 102 -11.16 -1.62 -1.90
N GLU A 103 -11.93 -0.53 -1.83
CA GLU A 103 -12.88 -0.15 -2.89
C GLU A 103 -12.23 0.60 -4.06
N SER A 104 -11.21 1.40 -3.78
CA SER A 104 -10.63 2.36 -4.73
C SER A 104 -9.20 2.06 -5.15
N GLU A 105 -8.52 1.09 -4.53
CA GLU A 105 -7.07 0.89 -4.57
C GLU A 105 -6.30 2.05 -3.91
N TYR A 106 -5.10 1.80 -3.38
CA TYR A 106 -4.38 2.75 -2.51
C TYR A 106 -4.15 4.14 -3.13
N TYR A 107 -3.75 4.19 -4.39
CA TYR A 107 -3.60 5.44 -5.15
C TYR A 107 -4.74 5.72 -6.14
N GLY A 108 -5.77 4.87 -6.16
CA GLY A 108 -6.80 4.89 -7.19
C GLY A 108 -6.62 3.81 -8.26
N LYS A 109 -7.69 3.51 -8.98
CA LYS A 109 -7.74 2.45 -9.99
C LYS A 109 -6.81 2.73 -11.17
N GLY A 110 -6.06 1.71 -11.58
CA GLY A 110 -5.19 1.76 -12.76
C GLY A 110 -3.81 2.37 -12.51
N THR A 111 -3.52 2.81 -11.29
CA THR A 111 -2.26 3.46 -10.93
C THR A 111 -1.03 2.55 -11.05
N VAL A 112 -1.18 1.25 -10.81
CA VAL A 112 -0.13 0.25 -11.03
C VAL A 112 0.45 0.34 -12.44
N LYS A 113 -0.40 0.53 -13.46
CA LYS A 113 0.04 0.61 -14.86
C LYS A 113 0.77 1.90 -15.17
N ASN A 114 0.49 2.96 -14.40
CA ASN A 114 1.05 4.29 -14.59
C ASN A 114 2.22 4.57 -13.64
N GLN A 115 2.68 3.59 -12.85
CA GLN A 115 3.81 3.78 -11.94
C GLN A 115 5.06 4.30 -12.66
N ALA A 116 5.24 3.94 -13.94
CA ALA A 116 6.35 4.44 -14.75
C ALA A 116 6.40 5.98 -14.81
N GLU A 117 5.25 6.65 -14.83
CA GLU A 117 5.15 8.12 -14.84
C GLU A 117 5.66 8.71 -13.53
N SER A 118 5.32 8.10 -12.38
CA SER A 118 5.86 8.51 -11.08
C SER A 118 7.36 8.24 -10.98
N ASN A 119 7.85 7.16 -11.62
CA ASN A 119 9.26 6.80 -11.63
C ASN A 119 10.13 7.75 -12.47
N GLU A 120 9.54 8.61 -13.31
CA GLU A 120 10.30 9.68 -13.99
C GLU A 120 10.87 10.70 -13.00
N TYR A 121 10.27 10.81 -11.81
CA TYR A 121 10.69 11.69 -10.71
C TYR A 121 11.54 10.96 -9.65
N LEU A 122 12.00 9.75 -9.94
CA LEU A 122 12.97 9.06 -9.11
C LEU A 122 14.39 9.51 -9.48
N VAL A 123 15.28 9.68 -8.49
CA VAL A 123 16.72 9.91 -8.75
C VAL A 123 17.25 8.92 -9.77
N LYS A 124 17.85 9.43 -10.84
CA LYS A 124 18.32 8.62 -11.97
C LYS A 124 19.36 7.59 -11.53
N GLY A 125 19.19 6.37 -12.00
CA GLY A 125 20.09 5.25 -11.68
C GLY A 125 19.95 4.71 -10.26
N SER A 126 19.05 5.27 -9.43
CA SER A 126 18.77 4.70 -8.12
C SER A 126 17.97 3.40 -8.24
N LYS A 127 18.21 2.48 -7.29
CA LYS A 127 17.46 1.25 -7.13
C LYS A 127 16.53 1.38 -5.93
N LEU A 128 15.28 0.98 -6.09
CA LEU A 128 14.30 0.92 -5.01
C LEU A 128 14.42 -0.41 -4.25
N THR A 129 14.08 -0.39 -2.96
CA THR A 129 14.16 -1.56 -2.08
C THR A 129 13.03 -2.54 -2.41
N SER A 130 13.36 -3.79 -2.74
CA SER A 130 12.33 -4.83 -2.88
C SER A 130 11.89 -5.39 -1.52
N TRP A 131 10.74 -6.07 -1.50
CA TRP A 131 10.26 -6.78 -0.30
C TRP A 131 11.22 -7.90 0.09
N GLU A 132 11.79 -8.63 -0.86
CA GLU A 132 12.80 -9.66 -0.60
C GLU A 132 14.07 -9.07 0.02
N GLU A 133 14.53 -7.91 -0.46
CA GLU A 133 15.70 -7.21 0.10
C GLU A 133 15.41 -6.73 1.52
N PHE A 134 14.26 -6.12 1.74
CA PHE A 134 13.83 -5.69 3.07
C PHE A 134 13.76 -6.88 4.04
N VAL A 135 13.08 -7.95 3.66
CA VAL A 135 12.94 -9.16 4.48
C VAL A 135 14.29 -9.84 4.73
N ALA A 136 15.21 -9.80 3.77
CA ALA A 136 16.52 -10.43 3.95
C ALA A 136 17.38 -9.74 5.03
N GLU A 137 17.20 -8.43 5.20
CA GLU A 137 17.97 -7.60 6.13
C GLU A 137 17.32 -7.47 7.52
N GLU A 138 15.99 -7.48 7.59
CA GLU A 138 15.24 -7.21 8.83
C GLU A 138 14.73 -8.48 9.54
N PHE A 139 14.73 -9.64 8.86
CA PHE A 139 14.28 -10.95 9.38
C PHE A 139 15.32 -12.04 9.11
#